data_AF-A0ABD0N826-F1
#
_entry.id   AF-A0ABD0N826-F1
#
_cell.length_a   1.000
_cell.length_b   1.000
_cell.length_c   1.000
_cell.angle_alpha   90.00
_cell.angle_beta   90.00
_cell.angle_gamma   90.00
#
_symmetry.space_group_name_H-M   'P 1'
#
loop_
_entity.id
_entity.type
_entity.pdbx_description
1 polymer ?
#
loop_
_entity_poly.entity_id
_entity_poly.type
_entity_poly.pdbx_seq_one_letter_code
_entity_poly.pdbx_strand_id
1 'polypeptide(L)'
;LQCYCHRCPNHTCATDGLCYVSITKSGSVTTQQSWCISENELIPRDRPFICAPSAKHDTGIYPMCCDTDWCNKNPDLSSFP
;
A
#
# COMPACT_ATOMS: atom_id res chain seq x y z
N LEU A 1 -7.88 12.53 -3.58
CA LEU A 1 -8.11 11.12 -3.22
C LEU A 1 -8.08 10.97 -1.70
N GLN A 2 -9.09 10.33 -1.08
CA GLN A 2 -9.15 10.02 0.35
C GLN A 2 -8.82 8.55 0.60
N CYS A 3 -7.92 8.26 1.53
CA CYS A 3 -7.43 6.90 1.77
C CYS A 3 -7.49 6.52 3.24
N TYR A 4 -7.57 5.22 3.51
CA TYR A 4 -7.33 4.70 4.85
C TYR A 4 -5.84 4.83 5.18
N CYS A 5 -5.55 5.29 6.40
CA CYS A 5 -4.19 5.40 6.91
C CYS A 5 -4.12 4.83 8.32
N HIS A 6 -3.24 3.85 8.53
CA HIS A 6 -3.18 3.14 9.81
C HIS A 6 -2.70 4.06 10.95
N ARG A 7 -1.77 4.98 10.67
CA ARG A 7 -1.09 5.84 11.66
C ARG A 7 -1.47 7.33 11.59
N CYS A 8 -2.56 7.68 10.91
CA CYS A 8 -3.03 9.06 10.79
C CYS A 8 -4.17 9.37 11.78
N PRO A 9 -4.38 10.64 12.18
CA PRO A 9 -5.58 11.06 12.90
C PRO A 9 -6.85 10.65 12.16
N ASN A 10 -7.83 10.10 12.89
CA ASN A 10 -9.08 9.56 12.32
C ASN A 10 -8.89 8.48 11.24
N HIS A 11 -7.71 7.83 11.21
CA HIS A 11 -7.35 6.79 10.25
C HIS A 11 -7.51 7.18 8.76
N THR A 12 -7.32 8.45 8.46
CA THR A 12 -7.54 8.98 7.11
C THR A 12 -6.41 9.90 6.68
N CYS A 13 -6.17 9.97 5.37
CA CYS A 13 -5.30 10.95 4.74
C CYS A 13 -5.86 11.32 3.35
N ALA A 14 -5.58 12.55 2.92
CA ALA A 14 -5.89 13.03 1.59
C ALA A 14 -4.59 13.16 0.77
N THR A 15 -4.66 12.80 -0.51
CA THR A 15 -3.51 12.88 -1.42
C THR A 15 -3.91 13.22 -2.85
N ASP A 16 -2.92 13.72 -3.60
CA ASP A 16 -2.91 13.95 -5.04
C ASP A 16 -2.38 12.74 -5.83
N GLY A 17 -1.73 11.78 -5.17
CA GLY A 17 -1.21 10.56 -5.77
C GLY A 17 -2.15 9.37 -5.58
N LEU A 18 -1.67 8.34 -4.87
CA LEU A 18 -2.35 7.04 -4.75
C LEU A 18 -2.57 6.64 -3.29
N CYS A 19 -3.64 5.88 -3.06
CA CYS A 19 -3.80 5.13 -1.82
C CYS A 19 -2.87 3.93 -1.83
N TYR A 20 -2.28 3.62 -0.68
CA TYR A 20 -1.34 2.52 -0.52
C TYR A 20 -1.79 1.54 0.55
N VAL A 21 -1.61 0.25 0.28
CA VAL A 21 -1.59 -0.81 1.28
C VAL A 21 -0.47 -1.78 0.99
N SER A 22 0.22 -2.26 2.02
CA SER A 22 1.23 -3.31 1.90
C SER A 22 0.91 -4.47 2.83
N ILE A 23 1.11 -5.67 2.30
CA ILE A 23 1.16 -6.90 3.07
C ILE A 23 2.63 -7.31 3.16
N THR A 24 3.18 -7.34 4.36
CA THR A 24 4.52 -7.87 4.61
C THR A 24 4.40 -9.26 5.22
N LYS A 25 4.89 -10.26 4.50
CA LYS A 25 5.04 -11.64 4.97
C LYS A 25 6.48 -11.86 5.42
N SER A 26 6.67 -12.41 6.61
CA SER A 26 7.98 -12.76 7.16
C SER A 26 7.87 -14.05 7.97
N GLY A 27 8.16 -15.19 7.34
CA GLY A 27 7.86 -16.50 7.90
C GLY A 27 6.36 -16.68 8.17
N SER A 28 5.98 -16.99 9.40
CA SER A 28 4.57 -17.12 9.81
C SER A 28 3.87 -15.79 10.12
N VAL A 29 4.62 -14.68 10.13
CA VAL A 29 4.09 -13.36 10.50
C VAL A 29 3.61 -12.63 9.26
N THR A 30 2.35 -12.18 9.27
CA THR A 30 1.79 -11.29 8.26
C THR A 30 1.41 -9.97 8.90
N THR A 31 1.87 -8.86 8.33
CA THR A 31 1.53 -7.51 8.79
C THR A 31 0.96 -6.68 7.64
N GLN A 32 0.07 -5.75 7.98
CA GLN A 32 -0.56 -4.84 7.03
C GLN A 32 -0.26 -3.40 7.42
N GLN A 33 0.07 -2.56 6.43
CA GLN A 33 0.21 -1.12 6.62
C GLN A 33 -0.44 -0.38 5.46
N SER A 34 -1.15 0.71 5.77
CA SER A 34 -1.80 1.56 4.77
C SER A 34 -1.51 3.04 5.02
N TRP A 35 -1.29 3.81 3.96
CA TRP A 35 -1.06 5.25 3.99
C TRP A 35 -1.34 5.89 2.61
N CYS A 36 -1.11 7.19 2.48
CA CYS A 36 -1.21 7.94 1.22
C CYS A 36 0.17 8.19 0.61
N ILE A 37 0.31 8.03 -0.70
CA ILE A 37 1.52 8.37 -1.44
C ILE A 37 1.25 9.63 -2.24
N SER A 38 2.07 10.67 -2.07
CA SER A 38 1.97 11.89 -2.89
C SER A 38 2.45 11.65 -4.33
N GLU A 39 1.95 12.44 -5.29
CA GLU A 39 2.33 12.30 -6.71
C GLU A 39 3.86 12.40 -6.90
N ASN A 40 4.55 13.22 -6.10
CA ASN A 40 6.00 13.43 -6.19
C ASN A 40 6.83 12.22 -5.75
N GLU A 41 6.24 11.28 -5.00
CA GLU A 41 6.89 10.04 -4.56
C GLU A 41 6.71 8.89 -5.59
N LEU A 42 5.85 9.08 -6.60
CA LEU A 42 5.57 8.08 -7.62
C LEU A 42 6.67 8.08 -8.68
N ILE A 43 7.75 7.34 -8.41
CA ILE A 43 8.93 7.29 -9.29
C ILE A 43 9.14 5.86 -9.83
N PRO A 44 9.22 5.67 -11.16
CA PRO A 44 8.68 6.56 -12.19
C PRO A 44 7.14 6.60 -12.12
N ARG A 45 6.50 7.68 -12.61
CA ARG A 45 5.04 7.87 -12.41
C ARG A 45 4.18 6.80 -13.06
N ASP A 46 4.60 6.31 -14.23
CA ASP A 46 3.91 5.27 -14.98
C ASP A 46 4.02 3.88 -14.34
N ARG A 47 5.11 3.63 -13.60
CA ARG A 47 5.35 2.37 -12.91
C ARG A 47 6.12 2.58 -11.60
N PRO A 48 5.47 3.10 -10.55
CA PRO A 48 6.16 3.51 -9.33
C PRO A 48 6.79 2.33 -8.60
N PHE A 49 8.06 2.45 -8.21
CA PHE A 49 8.76 1.40 -7.46
C PHE A 49 8.08 1.06 -6.14
N ILE A 50 7.50 2.06 -5.48
CA ILE A 50 6.76 1.88 -4.22
C ILE A 50 5.55 0.94 -4.39
N CYS A 51 4.97 0.86 -5.58
CA CYS A 51 3.84 0.00 -5.90
C CYS A 51 4.26 -1.38 -6.43
N ALA A 52 5.56 -1.65 -6.55
CA ALA A 52 6.08 -2.93 -7.05
C ALA A 52 6.35 -3.91 -5.90
N PRO A 53 5.95 -5.19 -6.03
CA PRO A 53 6.28 -6.21 -5.03
C PRO A 53 7.78 -6.45 -4.96
N SER A 54 8.25 -6.72 -3.74
CA SER A 54 9.64 -7.06 -3.44
C SER A 54 9.66 -8.27 -2.53
N ALA A 55 10.09 -9.41 -3.06
CA ALA A 55 10.16 -10.65 -2.31
C ALA A 55 11.57 -11.24 -2.36
N LYS A 56 12.02 -11.76 -1.21
CA LYS A 56 13.29 -12.47 -1.05
C LYS A 56 13.11 -13.62 -0.07
N HIS A 57 13.27 -14.85 -0.55
CA HIS A 57 13.11 -16.08 0.23
C HIS A 57 11.80 -16.07 1.04
N ASP A 58 11.87 -16.24 2.36
CA ASP A 58 10.70 -16.33 3.26
C ASP A 58 10.15 -14.95 3.69
N THR A 59 10.65 -13.87 3.08
CA THR A 59 10.24 -12.50 3.36
C THR A 59 9.76 -11.81 2.08
N GLY A 60 8.61 -11.14 2.13
CA GLY A 60 8.07 -10.45 0.97
C GLY A 60 7.18 -9.29 1.35
N ILE A 61 7.31 -8.20 0.59
CA ILE A 61 6.45 -7.02 0.67
C ILE A 61 5.63 -7.00 -0.61
N TYR A 62 4.32 -7.05 -0.44
CA TYR A 62 3.35 -7.05 -1.53
C TYR A 62 2.49 -5.79 -1.41
N PRO A 63 2.93 -4.68 -2.01
CA PRO A 63 2.16 -3.44 -2.05
C PRO A 63 1.06 -3.50 -3.11
N MET A 64 -0.01 -2.76 -2.85
CA MET A 64 -1.06 -2.44 -3.79
C MET A 64 -1.32 -0.94 -3.72
N CYS A 65 -1.34 -0.31 -4.90
CA CYS A 65 -1.69 1.09 -5.07
C CYS A 65 -2.99 1.20 -5.86
N CYS A 66 -3.83 2.16 -5.51
CA CYS A 66 -5.12 2.38 -6.16
C CYS A 66 -5.54 3.85 -6.06
N ASP A 67 -6.42 4.28 -6.97
CA ASP A 67 -6.77 5.69 -7.24
C ASP A 67 -8.25 6.01 -6.98
N THR A 68 -8.94 5.15 -6.23
CA THR A 68 -10.35 5.34 -5.83
C THR A 68 -10.45 5.55 -4.32
N ASP A 69 -11.35 6.42 -3.86
CA ASP A 69 -11.49 6.72 -2.43
C ASP A 69 -11.67 5.44 -1.58
N TRP A 70 -10.89 5.33 -0.51
CA TRP A 70 -10.89 4.23 0.46
C TRP A 70 -10.57 2.83 -0.08
N CYS A 71 -10.04 2.72 -1.30
CA CYS A 71 -9.72 1.44 -1.94
C CYS A 71 -8.72 0.57 -1.15
N ASN A 72 -7.92 1.18 -0.27
CA ASN A 72 -6.88 0.52 0.52
C ASN A 72 -7.30 0.09 1.95
N LYS A 73 -8.60 0.19 2.29
CA LYS A 73 -9.10 -0.10 3.66
C LYS A 73 -9.20 -1.59 3.98
N ASN A 74 -9.71 -2.40 3.06
CA ASN A 74 -9.97 -3.83 3.26
C ASN A 74 -9.44 -4.63 2.05
N PRO A 75 -8.11 -4.81 1.92
CA PRO A 75 -7.55 -5.59 0.83
C PRO A 75 -7.93 -7.06 0.98
N ASP A 76 -8.21 -7.73 -0.13
CA ASP A 76 -8.40 -9.19 -0.14
C ASP A 76 -7.04 -9.88 0.03
N LEU A 77 -6.77 -10.42 1.22
CA LEU A 77 -5.50 -11.08 1.52
C LEU A 77 -5.21 -12.31 0.64
N SER A 78 -6.24 -12.93 0.06
CA SER A 78 -6.07 -14.05 -0.85
C SER A 78 -5.50 -13.66 -2.22
N SER A 79 -5.56 -12.37 -2.56
CA SER A 79 -4.98 -11.81 -3.78
C SER A 79 -3.46 -11.56 -3.70
N PHE A 80 -2.85 -11.73 -2.52
CA PHE A 80 -1.42 -11.51 -2.31
C PHE A 80 -0.64 -12.84 -2.24
N PRO A 81 0.46 -12.98 -3.01
CA PRO A 81 1.30 -14.19 -3.03
C PRO A 81 1.80 -14.59 -1.64
#